data_AF-A0AAV9QMY3-F1
#
_entry.id   AF-A0AAV9QMY3-F1
#
_cell.length_a   1.000
_cell.length_b   1.000
_cell.length_c   1.000
_cell.angle_alpha   90.00
_cell.angle_beta   90.00
_cell.angle_gamma   90.00
#
_symmetry.space_group_name_H-M   'P 1'
#
loop_
_entity.id
_entity.type
_entity.pdbx_description
1 polymer ?
#
loop_
_entity_poly.entity_id
_entity_poly.type
_entity_poly.pdbx_seq_one_letter_code
_entity_poly.pdbx_strand_id
1 'polypeptide(L)'
;MPPFSANDTTLYRKDVASGGRTLTPAEREKLLQPYLPAPPSDSPRMDARSSTTTPRQKSNGHKRRVRPFLKAKLHFLIFFLIQLVFGIYIRLRQIYHATLDRLLAIRHYHHRTPEYIQRDVKNLDRIPEHLSVVLKFKSEEEGGLEALMDEVAELSAWSASAGIPLLSVYEKSGILKTYMASLQALVNQKLAAYFGPAPAAPSLRVFAPNLPSTSPSPSPSPRIPAQTRNGSPIPQRQHLDLLLLSATDGRDTLVDLTRTLAEMAQSHKITPKDITSNLINTEIRATTAITGPRHGTAPAVRKEVEAGEPDLVIVFGPYVKLDGYPPWQIRLSEIFCVGDSGGDVSGSASTRVEYQAFLRGLWKYAGAEMRFGR
;
A
#
# COMPACT_ATOMS: atom_id res chain seq x y z
N MET A 1 7.46 -25.16 39.33
CA MET A 1 7.19 -26.55 38.93
C MET A 1 8.45 -27.34 39.19
N PRO A 2 8.39 -28.53 39.81
CA PRO A 2 9.54 -29.42 39.82
C PRO A 2 9.94 -29.70 38.35
N PRO A 3 11.24 -29.72 38.02
CA PRO A 3 11.69 -30.07 36.68
C PRO A 3 11.22 -31.50 36.36
N PHE A 4 10.74 -31.72 35.13
CA PHE A 4 10.36 -33.06 34.68
C PHE A 4 11.57 -34.00 34.79
N SER A 5 11.35 -35.19 35.33
CA SER A 5 12.37 -36.24 35.33
C SER A 5 12.76 -36.57 33.89
N ALA A 6 14.06 -36.66 33.62
CA ALA A 6 14.56 -37.00 32.29
C ALA A 6 14.03 -38.36 31.82
N ASN A 7 13.88 -39.32 32.74
CA ASN A 7 13.37 -40.66 32.44
C ASN A 7 11.89 -40.63 32.03
N ASP A 8 11.06 -39.90 32.79
CA ASP A 8 9.62 -39.76 32.50
C ASP A 8 9.39 -39.04 31.17
N THR A 9 10.24 -38.05 30.86
CA THR A 9 10.22 -37.33 29.58
C THR A 9 10.56 -38.26 28.42
N THR A 10 11.55 -39.15 28.58
CA THR A 10 11.91 -40.12 27.54
C THR A 10 10.84 -41.19 27.33
N LEU A 11 10.22 -41.68 28.40
CA LEU A 11 9.12 -42.64 28.36
C LEU A 11 7.88 -42.05 27.68
N TYR A 12 7.51 -40.81 28.02
CA TYR A 12 6.41 -40.11 27.38
C TYR A 12 6.66 -39.89 25.88
N ARG A 13 7.86 -39.44 25.49
CA ARG A 13 8.22 -39.23 24.07
C ARG A 13 8.20 -40.53 23.27
N LYS A 14 8.62 -41.65 23.87
CA LYS A 14 8.56 -42.97 23.26
C LYS A 14 7.12 -43.43 23.03
N ASP A 15 6.22 -43.11 23.95
CA ASP A 15 4.79 -43.41 23.79
C ASP A 15 4.08 -42.53 22.78
N VAL A 16 4.45 -41.25 22.69
CA VAL A 16 3.95 -40.36 21.61
C VAL A 16 4.45 -40.84 20.24
N ALA A 17 5.72 -41.22 20.14
CA ALA A 17 6.30 -41.72 18.89
C ALA A 17 5.67 -43.06 18.42
N SER A 18 5.15 -43.87 19.35
CA SER A 18 4.45 -45.13 19.05
C SER A 18 2.94 -44.94 18.79
N GLY A 19 2.46 -43.69 18.71
CA GLY A 19 1.05 -43.38 18.50
C GLY A 19 0.18 -43.73 19.71
N GLY A 20 0.74 -43.73 20.91
CA GLY A 20 0.02 -44.02 22.15
C GLY A 20 -0.33 -45.50 22.32
N ARG A 21 0.53 -46.41 21.88
CA ARG A 21 0.30 -47.86 21.99
C ARG A 21 1.17 -48.55 23.04
N THR A 22 2.15 -47.85 23.61
CA THR A 22 3.13 -48.45 24.53
C THR A 22 2.78 -48.30 26.00
N LEU A 23 1.98 -47.29 26.37
CA LEU A 23 1.45 -47.10 27.71
C LEU A 23 -0.06 -47.25 27.70
N THR A 24 -0.60 -47.94 28.70
CA THR A 24 -2.05 -47.95 28.95
C THR A 24 -2.50 -46.58 29.49
N PRO A 25 -3.80 -46.24 29.37
CA PRO A 25 -4.33 -44.98 29.91
C PRO A 25 -4.00 -44.76 31.40
N ALA A 26 -4.08 -45.81 32.22
CA ALA A 26 -3.75 -45.75 33.65
C ALA A 26 -2.26 -45.51 33.91
N GLU A 27 -1.38 -46.06 33.08
CA GLU A 27 0.08 -45.84 33.18
C GLU A 27 0.47 -44.42 32.77
N ARG A 28 -0.22 -43.85 31.77
CA ARG A 28 -0.05 -42.43 31.39
C ARG A 28 -0.47 -41.49 32.52
N GLU A 29 -1.61 -41.77 33.14
CA GLU A 29 -2.10 -40.99 34.26
C GLU A 29 -1.12 -41.04 35.43
N LYS A 30 -0.62 -42.24 35.78
CA LYS A 30 0.40 -42.43 36.82
C LYS A 30 1.72 -41.71 36.49
N LEU A 31 2.13 -41.67 35.22
CA LEU A 31 3.33 -40.95 34.77
C LEU A 31 3.19 -39.43 34.90
N LEU A 32 1.97 -38.89 34.76
CA LEU A 32 1.70 -37.46 34.88
C LEU A 32 1.30 -37.02 36.30
N GLN A 33 0.78 -37.94 37.13
CA GLN A 33 0.28 -37.69 38.49
C GLN A 33 1.23 -36.89 39.40
N PRO A 34 2.57 -37.12 39.39
CA PRO A 34 3.50 -36.34 40.22
C PRO A 34 3.66 -34.88 39.77
N TYR A 35 3.31 -34.57 38.52
CA TYR A 35 3.43 -33.25 37.91
C TYR A 35 2.13 -32.47 37.89
N LEU A 36 1.00 -33.12 38.22
CA LEU A 36 -0.30 -32.49 38.32
C LEU A 36 -0.44 -31.78 39.68
N PRO A 37 -1.07 -30.59 39.73
CA PRO A 37 -1.39 -29.93 41.00
C PRO A 37 -2.32 -30.81 41.83
N ALA A 38 -2.11 -30.85 43.15
CA ALA A 38 -2.96 -31.62 44.05
C ALA A 38 -4.44 -31.20 43.87
N PRO A 39 -5.37 -32.16 43.76
CA PRO A 39 -6.77 -31.83 43.63
C PRO A 39 -7.24 -31.07 44.89
N PRO A 40 -8.11 -30.06 44.74
CA PRO A 40 -8.67 -29.35 45.88
C PRO A 40 -9.48 -30.33 46.74
N SER A 41 -9.10 -30.44 48.01
CA SER A 41 -9.76 -31.32 48.97
C SER A 41 -11.15 -30.79 49.34
N ASP A 42 -12.20 -31.26 48.64
CA ASP A 42 -13.57 -31.11 49.11
C ASP A 42 -13.95 -32.34 49.96
N SER A 43 -13.83 -32.23 51.27
CA SER A 43 -14.67 -33.00 52.19
C SER A 43 -14.80 -32.31 53.56
N PRO A 44 -16.01 -32.23 54.14
CA PRO A 44 -16.25 -31.61 55.44
C PRO A 44 -16.17 -32.69 56.53
N ARG A 45 -15.26 -32.58 57.51
CA ARG A 45 -15.32 -33.41 58.72
C ARG A 45 -14.96 -32.67 60.00
N MET A 46 -16.01 -32.58 60.82
CA MET A 46 -16.10 -32.52 62.28
C MET A 46 -14.85 -32.84 63.10
N ASP A 47 -14.68 -32.03 64.15
CA ASP A 47 -13.72 -32.18 65.24
C ASP A 47 -13.87 -33.48 66.03
N ALA A 48 -12.74 -34.11 66.36
CA ALA A 48 -12.58 -34.92 67.57
C ALA A 48 -11.12 -34.88 68.07
N ARG A 49 -10.99 -34.65 69.37
CA ARG A 49 -9.77 -34.49 70.19
C ARG A 49 -8.80 -35.67 70.11
N SER A 50 -7.49 -35.39 70.20
CA SER A 50 -6.62 -35.93 71.27
C SER A 50 -5.24 -35.25 71.31
N SER A 51 -4.74 -35.16 72.54
CA SER A 51 -3.55 -34.49 73.07
C SER A 51 -2.23 -35.21 72.78
N THR A 52 -1.10 -34.49 72.64
CA THR A 52 0.10 -34.53 73.54
C THR A 52 1.33 -33.74 73.00
N THR A 53 1.72 -32.71 73.77
CA THR A 53 3.08 -32.27 74.21
C THR A 53 4.33 -32.21 73.29
N THR A 54 4.73 -30.95 72.97
CA THR A 54 6.08 -30.28 73.04
C THR A 54 7.28 -30.72 72.16
N PRO A 55 8.32 -29.86 71.89
CA PRO A 55 8.40 -28.38 71.92
C PRO A 55 8.98 -27.72 70.63
N ARG A 56 8.43 -26.54 70.31
CA ARG A 56 9.14 -25.31 69.88
C ARG A 56 10.32 -25.44 68.88
N GLN A 57 10.01 -25.58 67.59
CA GLN A 57 10.82 -24.97 66.53
C GLN A 57 10.08 -23.73 65.99
N LYS A 58 10.70 -22.56 66.16
CA LYS A 58 10.28 -21.31 65.50
C LYS A 58 10.47 -21.48 64.00
N SER A 59 9.45 -21.96 63.28
CA SER A 59 9.41 -21.79 61.83
C SER A 59 8.86 -20.40 61.54
N ASN A 60 9.73 -19.57 60.96
CA ASN A 60 9.41 -18.23 60.54
C ASN A 60 8.15 -18.23 59.68
N GLY A 61 7.17 -17.41 60.06
CA GLY A 61 5.90 -17.27 59.36
C GLY A 61 6.12 -17.15 57.86
N HIS A 62 5.53 -18.10 57.11
CA HIS A 62 5.38 -18.00 55.68
C HIS A 62 4.57 -16.73 55.38
N LYS A 63 5.27 -15.61 55.17
CA LYS A 63 4.68 -14.40 54.57
C LYS A 63 4.08 -14.84 53.25
N ARG A 64 2.75 -14.91 53.21
CA ARG A 64 1.94 -15.22 52.02
C ARG A 64 2.53 -14.47 50.82
N ARG A 65 2.64 -15.18 49.69
CA ARG A 65 3.17 -14.69 48.41
C ARG A 65 2.26 -13.61 47.79
N VAL A 66 2.09 -12.47 48.47
CA VAL A 66 1.43 -11.27 47.95
C VAL A 66 2.34 -10.56 46.94
N ARG A 67 3.66 -10.69 47.10
CA ARG A 67 4.69 -10.08 46.23
C ARG A 67 4.54 -10.40 44.73
N PRO A 68 4.34 -11.65 44.27
CA PRO A 68 4.15 -11.94 42.85
C PRO A 68 2.83 -11.40 42.29
N PHE A 69 1.75 -11.37 43.08
CA PHE A 69 0.46 -10.82 42.64
C PHE A 69 0.51 -9.28 42.53
N LEU A 70 1.10 -8.61 43.53
CA LEU A 70 1.32 -7.16 43.48
C LEU A 70 2.27 -6.77 42.35
N LYS A 71 3.32 -7.56 42.10
CA LYS A 71 4.23 -7.36 40.97
C LYS A 71 3.51 -7.51 39.63
N ALA A 72 2.67 -8.54 39.47
CA ALA A 72 1.86 -8.72 38.27
C ALA A 72 0.88 -7.56 38.06
N LYS A 73 0.16 -7.14 39.10
CA LYS A 73 -0.75 -5.98 39.04
C LYS A 73 -0.01 -4.68 38.75
N LEU A 74 1.21 -4.50 39.27
CA LEU A 74 2.08 -3.37 38.96
C LEU A 74 2.52 -3.40 37.48
N HIS A 75 2.90 -4.55 36.93
CA HIS A 75 3.22 -4.68 35.50
C HIS A 75 2.00 -4.35 34.62
N PHE A 76 0.81 -4.83 34.99
CA PHE A 76 -0.43 -4.47 34.29
C PHE A 76 -0.74 -2.97 34.39
N LEU A 77 -0.55 -2.35 35.56
CA LEU A 77 -0.74 -0.93 35.76
C LEU A 77 0.24 -0.10 34.91
N ILE A 78 1.52 -0.48 34.90
CA ILE A 78 2.55 0.17 34.09
C ILE A 78 2.23 0.02 32.61
N PHE A 79 1.89 -1.19 32.15
CA PHE A 79 1.51 -1.42 30.76
C PHE A 79 0.28 -0.59 30.36
N PHE A 80 -0.75 -0.55 31.21
CA PHE A 80 -1.93 0.28 30.99
C PHE A 80 -1.58 1.77 30.93
N LEU A 81 -0.72 2.26 31.81
CA LEU A 81 -0.30 3.66 31.84
C LEU A 81 0.53 4.04 30.61
N ILE A 82 1.43 3.15 30.18
CA ILE A 82 2.17 3.28 28.91
C ILE A 82 1.17 3.34 27.75
N GLN A 83 0.25 2.38 27.65
CA GLN A 83 -0.73 2.33 26.56
C GLN A 83 -1.67 3.55 26.58
N LEU A 84 -2.04 4.05 27.75
CA LEU A 84 -2.85 5.26 27.92
C LEU A 84 -2.09 6.49 27.45
N VAL A 85 -0.84 6.68 27.88
CA VAL A 85 -0.01 7.83 27.48
C VAL A 85 0.26 7.79 25.98
N PHE A 86 0.70 6.66 25.43
CA PHE A 86 0.91 6.52 23.99
C PHE A 86 -0.39 6.64 23.20
N GLY A 87 -1.50 6.09 23.70
CA GLY A 87 -2.81 6.22 23.07
C GLY A 87 -3.29 7.67 23.02
N ILE A 88 -3.14 8.43 24.10
CA ILE A 88 -3.45 9.87 24.14
C ILE A 88 -2.52 10.64 23.21
N TYR A 89 -1.21 10.38 23.26
CA TYR A 89 -0.23 11.05 22.39
C TYR A 89 -0.52 10.81 20.91
N ILE A 90 -0.76 9.56 20.51
CA ILE A 90 -1.08 9.20 19.12
C ILE A 90 -2.38 9.88 18.69
N ARG A 91 -3.44 9.84 19.50
CA ARG A 91 -4.72 10.51 19.17
C ARG A 91 -4.60 12.02 19.09
N LEU A 92 -3.88 12.67 20.01
CA LEU A 92 -3.62 14.11 19.95
C LEU A 92 -2.86 14.48 18.68
N ARG A 93 -1.85 13.68 18.32
CA ARG A 93 -1.09 13.88 17.07
C ARG A 93 -1.96 13.68 15.83
N GLN A 94 -2.80 12.64 15.81
CA GLN A 94 -3.76 12.40 14.73
C GLN A 94 -4.73 13.58 14.58
N ILE A 95 -5.35 14.02 15.68
CA ILE A 95 -6.27 15.17 15.69
C ILE A 95 -5.56 16.44 15.22
N TYR A 96 -4.33 16.68 15.66
CA TYR A 96 -3.55 17.84 15.23
C TYR A 96 -3.28 17.83 13.71
N HIS A 97 -2.81 16.71 13.16
CA HIS A 97 -2.58 16.61 11.72
C HIS A 97 -3.87 16.66 10.92
N ALA A 98 -4.92 15.95 11.35
CA ALA A 98 -6.23 15.98 10.68
C ALA A 98 -6.87 17.37 10.70
N THR A 99 -6.78 18.11 11.81
CA THR A 99 -7.32 19.48 11.90
C THR A 99 -6.52 20.46 11.07
N LEU A 100 -5.18 20.34 11.04
CA LEU A 100 -4.35 21.13 10.13
C LEU A 100 -4.66 20.82 8.67
N ASP A 101 -4.70 19.55 8.29
CA ASP A 101 -4.96 19.12 6.92
C ASP A 101 -6.37 19.56 6.49
N ARG A 102 -7.36 19.49 7.37
CA ARG A 102 -8.73 19.95 7.10
C ARG A 102 -8.84 21.47 7.05
N LEU A 103 -8.15 22.21 7.91
CA LEU A 103 -8.12 23.67 7.86
C LEU A 103 -7.41 24.17 6.59
N LEU A 104 -6.32 23.52 6.21
CA LEU A 104 -5.65 23.75 4.94
C LEU A 104 -6.54 23.36 3.77
N ALA A 105 -7.22 22.21 3.82
CA ALA A 105 -8.13 21.78 2.77
C ALA A 105 -9.26 22.80 2.58
N ILE A 106 -9.96 23.18 3.64
CA ILE A 106 -11.07 24.17 3.58
C ILE A 106 -10.57 25.52 3.07
N ARG A 107 -9.41 26.01 3.56
CA ARG A 107 -8.85 27.30 3.13
C ARG A 107 -8.41 27.29 1.67
N HIS A 108 -7.95 26.16 1.15
CA HIS A 108 -7.37 26.06 -0.20
C HIS A 108 -8.30 25.41 -1.24
N TYR A 109 -9.45 24.83 -0.85
CA TYR A 109 -10.36 24.12 -1.76
C TYR A 109 -11.09 25.03 -2.75
N HIS A 110 -11.04 26.35 -2.59
CA HIS A 110 -11.84 27.28 -3.39
C HIS A 110 -11.25 27.65 -4.76
N HIS A 111 -10.07 27.15 -5.11
CA HIS A 111 -9.44 27.45 -6.39
C HIS A 111 -9.06 26.17 -7.12
N ARG A 112 -10.05 25.54 -7.79
CA ARG A 112 -9.83 24.50 -8.82
C ARG A 112 -9.21 25.12 -10.07
N THR A 113 -8.02 25.67 -9.93
CA THR A 113 -7.30 26.43 -10.96
C THR A 113 -5.92 25.82 -11.14
N PRO A 114 -5.52 25.45 -12.36
CA PRO A 114 -4.23 24.84 -12.61
C PRO A 114 -3.06 25.75 -12.22
N GLU A 115 -3.23 27.07 -12.30
CA GLU A 115 -2.22 28.06 -11.92
C GLU A 115 -1.84 27.96 -10.45
N TYR A 116 -2.79 27.59 -9.58
CA TYR A 116 -2.53 27.43 -8.16
C TYR A 116 -1.59 26.23 -7.91
N ILE A 117 -1.91 25.09 -8.52
CA ILE A 117 -1.10 23.87 -8.41
C ILE A 117 0.29 24.08 -9.02
N GLN A 118 0.37 24.75 -10.17
CA GLN A 118 1.63 25.12 -10.82
C GLN A 118 2.52 25.97 -9.90
N ARG A 119 1.94 26.91 -9.14
CA ARG A 119 2.69 27.73 -8.18
C ARG A 119 3.22 26.90 -7.01
N ASP A 120 2.42 25.96 -6.52
CA ASP A 120 2.80 25.07 -5.41
C ASP A 120 3.95 24.12 -5.77
N VAL A 121 4.08 23.73 -7.05
CA VAL A 121 5.17 22.87 -7.53
C VAL A 121 6.35 23.63 -8.15
N LYS A 122 6.21 24.92 -8.45
CA LYS A 122 7.21 25.72 -9.19
C LYS A 122 8.60 25.72 -8.54
N ASN A 123 8.67 25.68 -7.22
CA ASN A 123 9.91 25.77 -6.46
C ASN A 123 10.47 24.40 -6.06
N LEU A 124 9.95 23.31 -6.63
CA LEU A 124 10.46 21.97 -6.39
C LEU A 124 11.67 21.69 -7.28
N ASP A 125 12.73 21.16 -6.68
CA ASP A 125 13.97 20.86 -7.39
C ASP A 125 13.77 19.80 -8.50
N ARG A 126 12.77 18.94 -8.34
CA ARG A 126 12.39 17.89 -9.30
C ARG A 126 10.92 17.51 -9.14
N ILE A 127 10.35 16.98 -10.22
CA ILE A 127 8.98 16.46 -10.31
C ILE A 127 9.06 15.10 -11.02
N PRO A 128 8.28 14.09 -10.60
CA PRO A 128 8.31 12.77 -11.25
C PRO A 128 7.80 12.87 -12.70
N GLU A 129 8.47 12.19 -13.63
CA GLU A 129 7.97 12.02 -15.00
C GLU A 129 6.84 10.98 -15.03
N HIS A 130 6.94 9.99 -14.15
CA HIS A 130 5.91 8.98 -13.96
C HIS A 130 5.49 8.89 -12.49
N LEU A 131 4.28 9.38 -12.20
CA LEU A 131 3.65 9.22 -10.90
C LEU A 131 2.76 7.98 -10.90
N SER A 132 2.87 7.13 -9.89
CA SER A 132 1.88 6.10 -9.62
C SER A 132 1.15 6.34 -8.30
N VAL A 133 -0.13 6.00 -8.26
CA VAL A 133 -0.96 6.02 -7.05
C VAL A 133 -1.55 4.64 -6.78
N VAL A 134 -1.60 4.26 -5.50
CA VAL A 134 -2.25 3.05 -5.01
C VAL A 134 -3.54 3.45 -4.31
N LEU A 135 -4.68 3.11 -4.92
CA LEU A 135 -6.01 3.39 -4.41
C LEU A 135 -6.70 2.11 -3.93
N LYS A 136 -7.67 2.27 -3.04
CA LYS A 136 -8.52 1.18 -2.55
C LYS A 136 -9.95 1.41 -2.98
N PHE A 137 -10.62 0.34 -3.41
CA PHE A 137 -12.06 0.36 -3.62
C PHE A 137 -12.77 0.56 -2.27
N LYS A 138 -13.63 1.57 -2.20
CA LYS A 138 -14.39 1.91 -1.00
C LYS A 138 -15.69 1.11 -0.92
N SER A 139 -16.29 1.04 0.26
CA SER A 139 -17.63 0.46 0.40
C SER A 139 -18.68 1.30 -0.34
N GLU A 140 -19.82 0.70 -0.66
CA GLU A 140 -20.96 1.41 -1.27
C GLU A 140 -21.42 2.60 -0.40
N GLU A 141 -21.36 2.46 0.93
CA GLU A 141 -21.68 3.53 1.88
C GLU A 141 -20.76 4.75 1.77
N GLU A 142 -19.53 4.55 1.29
CA GLU A 142 -18.52 5.59 1.09
C GLU A 142 -18.46 6.12 -0.36
N GLY A 143 -19.41 5.69 -1.22
CA GLY A 143 -19.54 6.10 -2.61
C GLY A 143 -18.97 5.13 -3.65
N GLY A 144 -18.45 3.97 -3.21
CA GLY A 144 -18.08 2.84 -4.07
C GLY A 144 -17.24 3.22 -5.30
N LEU A 145 -17.72 2.83 -6.48
CA LEU A 145 -17.06 3.08 -7.77
C LEU A 145 -17.05 4.57 -8.16
N GLU A 146 -18.13 5.31 -7.90
CA GLU A 146 -18.23 6.71 -8.30
C GLU A 146 -17.18 7.56 -7.56
N ALA A 147 -17.03 7.33 -6.26
CA ALA A 147 -16.00 7.99 -5.45
C ALA A 147 -14.60 7.68 -5.98
N LEU A 148 -14.32 6.41 -6.32
CA LEU A 148 -13.01 6.03 -6.88
C LEU A 148 -12.75 6.71 -8.23
N MET A 149 -13.74 6.76 -9.12
CA MET A 149 -13.61 7.43 -10.41
C MET A 149 -13.39 8.93 -10.27
N ASP A 150 -14.08 9.58 -9.33
CA ASP A 150 -13.89 11.01 -9.03
C ASP A 150 -12.48 11.30 -8.50
N GLU A 151 -11.95 10.45 -7.61
CA GLU A 151 -10.59 10.56 -7.10
C GLU A 151 -9.54 10.44 -8.20
N VAL A 152 -9.72 9.50 -9.13
CA VAL A 152 -8.84 9.38 -10.31
C VAL A 152 -8.92 10.62 -11.19
N ALA A 153 -10.12 11.21 -11.35
CA ALA A 153 -10.30 12.43 -12.12
C ALA A 153 -9.61 13.64 -11.47
N GLU A 154 -9.74 13.81 -10.14
CA GLU A 154 -9.04 14.87 -9.40
C GLU A 154 -7.51 14.67 -9.46
N LEU A 155 -7.00 13.44 -9.26
CA LEU A 155 -5.57 13.14 -9.38
C LEU A 155 -5.03 13.41 -10.78
N SER A 156 -5.81 13.11 -11.82
CA SER A 156 -5.45 13.40 -13.21
C SER A 156 -5.35 14.92 -13.43
N ALA A 157 -6.29 15.70 -12.90
CA ALA A 157 -6.24 17.15 -12.98
C ALA A 157 -5.05 17.74 -12.21
N TRP A 158 -4.75 17.21 -11.02
CA TRP A 158 -3.59 17.65 -10.23
C TRP A 158 -2.27 17.27 -10.90
N SER A 159 -2.16 16.05 -11.45
CA SER A 159 -0.97 15.58 -12.16
C SER A 159 -0.70 16.43 -13.40
N ALA A 160 -1.73 16.66 -14.23
CA ALA A 160 -1.61 17.56 -15.38
C ALA A 160 -1.23 18.98 -14.97
N SER A 161 -1.83 19.51 -13.90
CA SER A 161 -1.53 20.86 -13.42
C SER A 161 -0.10 20.97 -12.87
N ALA A 162 0.39 19.92 -12.22
CA ALA A 162 1.76 19.83 -11.74
C ALA A 162 2.80 19.60 -12.86
N GLY A 163 2.36 19.34 -14.10
CA GLY A 163 3.25 19.03 -15.23
C GLY A 163 3.76 17.60 -15.25
N ILE A 164 3.08 16.67 -14.57
CA ILE A 164 3.39 15.23 -14.59
C ILE A 164 2.72 14.61 -15.82
N PRO A 165 3.49 14.08 -16.78
CA PRO A 165 2.94 13.62 -18.06
C PRO A 165 2.31 12.23 -17.99
N LEU A 166 2.72 11.36 -17.06
CA LEU A 166 2.20 9.99 -16.92
C LEU A 166 1.72 9.73 -15.49
N LEU A 167 0.44 9.38 -15.36
CA LEU A 167 -0.18 8.93 -14.12
C LEU A 167 -0.58 7.45 -14.24
N SER A 168 -0.02 6.61 -13.38
CA SER A 168 -0.49 5.23 -13.18
C SER A 168 -1.43 5.14 -11.98
N VAL A 169 -2.61 4.57 -12.16
CA VAL A 169 -3.54 4.28 -11.07
C VAL A 169 -3.63 2.78 -10.88
N TYR A 170 -3.24 2.31 -9.69
CA TYR A 170 -3.43 0.93 -9.29
C TYR A 170 -4.63 0.79 -8.37
N GLU A 171 -5.53 -0.11 -8.74
CA GLU A 171 -6.59 -0.62 -7.88
C GLU A 171 -6.63 -2.15 -7.99
N LYS A 172 -6.66 -2.84 -6.84
CA LYS A 172 -6.44 -4.28 -6.75
C LYS A 172 -7.39 -5.11 -7.62
N SER A 173 -8.70 -4.81 -7.61
CA SER A 173 -9.72 -5.61 -8.28
C SER A 173 -9.70 -5.46 -9.80
N GLY A 174 -9.20 -4.33 -10.32
CA GLY A 174 -9.21 -4.00 -11.73
C GLY A 174 -10.55 -3.46 -12.22
N ILE A 175 -11.46 -3.06 -11.34
CA ILE A 175 -12.78 -2.53 -11.70
C ILE A 175 -12.67 -1.31 -12.64
N LEU A 176 -11.64 -0.47 -12.47
CA LEU A 176 -11.40 0.70 -13.32
C LEU A 176 -11.18 0.33 -14.79
N LYS A 177 -10.59 -0.83 -15.06
CA LYS A 177 -10.36 -1.33 -16.44
C LYS A 177 -11.67 -1.65 -17.14
N THR A 178 -12.69 -2.11 -16.41
CA THR A 178 -14.03 -2.39 -16.94
C THR A 178 -14.76 -1.10 -17.34
N TYR A 179 -14.51 0.01 -16.64
CA TYR A 179 -15.19 1.29 -16.85
C TYR A 179 -14.32 2.36 -17.53
N MET A 180 -13.32 1.94 -18.33
CA MET A 180 -12.35 2.85 -18.97
C MET A 180 -12.99 4.00 -19.76
N ALA A 181 -14.02 3.73 -20.56
CA ALA A 181 -14.66 4.76 -21.38
C ALA A 181 -15.37 5.82 -20.52
N SER A 182 -16.12 5.38 -19.50
CA SER A 182 -16.79 6.27 -18.55
C SER A 182 -15.78 7.08 -17.73
N LEU A 183 -14.69 6.44 -17.30
CA LEU A 183 -13.60 7.11 -16.59
C LEU A 183 -12.94 8.17 -17.46
N GLN A 184 -12.63 7.85 -18.71
CA GLN A 184 -12.05 8.79 -19.67
C GLN A 184 -12.96 10.01 -19.91
N ALA A 185 -14.27 9.81 -20.00
CA ALA A 185 -15.22 10.93 -20.11
C ALA A 185 -15.20 11.82 -18.85
N LEU A 186 -15.22 11.21 -17.66
CA LEU A 186 -15.18 11.92 -16.38
C LEU A 186 -13.87 12.71 -16.21
N VAL A 187 -12.72 12.11 -16.54
CA VAL A 187 -11.41 12.77 -16.46
C VAL A 187 -11.37 13.94 -17.44
N ASN A 188 -11.84 13.77 -18.69
CA ASN A 188 -11.90 14.89 -19.65
C ASN A 188 -12.79 16.03 -19.16
N GLN A 189 -13.95 15.72 -18.55
CA GLN A 189 -14.82 16.73 -17.94
C GLN A 189 -14.10 17.47 -16.81
N LYS A 190 -13.38 16.76 -15.94
CA LYS A 190 -12.62 17.35 -14.85
C LYS A 190 -11.47 18.22 -15.36
N LEU A 191 -10.73 17.76 -16.37
CA LEU A 191 -9.69 18.54 -17.03
C LEU A 191 -10.26 19.81 -17.66
N ALA A 192 -11.41 19.73 -18.33
CA ALA A 192 -12.08 20.91 -18.88
C ALA A 192 -12.55 21.88 -17.77
N ALA A 193 -12.93 21.38 -16.60
CA ALA A 193 -13.31 22.21 -15.46
C ALA A 193 -12.13 22.98 -14.85
N TYR A 194 -10.93 22.40 -14.84
CA TYR A 194 -9.72 23.06 -14.34
C TYR A 194 -9.12 24.02 -15.39
N PHE A 195 -8.92 23.54 -16.63
CA PHE A 195 -8.15 24.25 -17.65
C PHE A 195 -9.03 25.03 -18.64
N GLY A 196 -10.35 24.89 -18.58
CA GLY A 196 -11.28 25.36 -19.60
C GLY A 196 -11.41 24.38 -20.77
N PRO A 197 -12.27 24.67 -21.76
CA PRO A 197 -12.48 23.80 -22.92
C PRO A 197 -11.21 23.67 -23.78
N ALA A 198 -11.17 22.64 -24.63
CA ALA A 198 -10.10 22.50 -25.62
C ALA A 198 -9.98 23.78 -26.48
N PRO A 199 -8.76 24.23 -26.83
CA PRO A 199 -7.48 23.52 -26.72
C PRO A 199 -6.70 23.74 -25.40
N ALA A 200 -7.24 24.51 -24.45
CA ALA A 200 -6.55 24.82 -23.19
C ALA A 200 -6.39 23.57 -22.31
N ALA A 201 -7.42 22.73 -22.23
CA ALA A 201 -7.33 21.45 -21.53
C ALA A 201 -6.33 20.49 -22.20
N PRO A 202 -5.52 19.78 -21.38
CA PRO A 202 -4.60 18.78 -21.88
C PRO A 202 -5.34 17.68 -22.64
N SER A 203 -4.66 17.09 -23.61
CA SER A 203 -5.15 15.88 -24.26
C SER A 203 -4.93 14.68 -23.35
N LEU A 204 -5.95 13.83 -23.22
CA LEU A 204 -5.91 12.64 -22.37
C LEU A 204 -5.86 11.37 -23.21
N ARG A 205 -4.99 10.44 -22.83
CA ARG A 205 -5.02 9.05 -23.32
C ARG A 205 -5.15 8.11 -22.13
N VAL A 206 -6.08 7.17 -22.21
CA VAL A 206 -6.29 6.15 -21.17
C VAL A 206 -5.95 4.77 -21.73
N PHE A 207 -5.14 4.01 -21.01
CA PHE A 207 -4.73 2.66 -21.41
C PHE A 207 -4.54 1.75 -20.21
N ALA A 208 -4.58 0.45 -20.46
CA ALA A 208 -4.41 -0.60 -19.47
C ALA A 208 -3.70 -1.79 -20.14
N PRO A 209 -2.90 -2.58 -19.41
CA PRO A 209 -2.26 -3.76 -19.99
C PRO A 209 -3.29 -4.74 -20.52
N ASN A 210 -2.97 -5.39 -21.64
CA ASN A 210 -3.82 -6.37 -22.34
C ASN A 210 -5.17 -5.82 -22.86
N LEU A 211 -5.37 -4.50 -22.87
CA LEU A 211 -6.54 -3.84 -23.45
C LEU A 211 -6.10 -2.85 -24.55
N PRO A 212 -6.83 -2.78 -25.68
CA PRO A 212 -6.54 -1.80 -26.70
C PRO A 212 -6.69 -0.38 -26.12
N SER A 213 -5.71 0.49 -26.38
CA SER A 213 -5.79 1.87 -25.89
C SER A 213 -6.93 2.61 -26.57
N THR A 214 -7.84 3.19 -25.79
CA THR A 214 -8.96 4.00 -26.30
C THR A 214 -8.45 5.41 -26.61
N SER A 215 -7.70 5.57 -27.69
CA SER A 215 -7.50 6.90 -28.27
C SER A 215 -8.74 7.26 -29.07
N PRO A 216 -9.39 8.41 -28.83
CA PRO A 216 -10.25 8.97 -29.86
C PRO A 216 -9.35 9.18 -31.09
N SER A 217 -9.73 8.55 -32.20
CA SER A 217 -9.13 8.79 -33.52
C SER A 217 -8.95 10.30 -33.70
N PRO A 218 -7.83 10.77 -34.29
CA PRO A 218 -7.71 12.18 -34.62
C PRO A 218 -8.74 12.43 -35.73
N SER A 219 -9.91 12.94 -35.35
CA SER A 219 -10.70 13.75 -36.27
C SER A 219 -9.72 14.76 -36.85
N PRO A 220 -9.54 14.83 -38.18
CA PRO A 220 -8.65 15.79 -38.78
C PRO A 220 -9.26 17.17 -38.54
N SER A 221 -8.95 17.76 -37.39
CA SER A 221 -9.02 19.20 -37.26
C SER A 221 -8.09 19.72 -38.37
N PRO A 222 -8.57 20.60 -39.26
CA PRO A 222 -7.77 21.04 -40.39
C PRO A 222 -6.45 21.57 -39.83
N ARG A 223 -5.35 20.91 -40.21
CA ARG A 223 -4.01 21.46 -40.02
C ARG A 223 -3.98 22.70 -40.89
N ILE A 224 -4.38 23.84 -40.35
CA ILE A 224 -4.05 25.13 -40.94
C ILE A 224 -2.52 25.14 -40.98
N PRO A 225 -1.90 25.19 -42.17
CA PRO A 225 -0.45 25.27 -42.27
C PRO A 225 -0.01 26.48 -41.46
N ALA A 226 0.98 26.29 -40.59
CA ALA A 226 1.54 27.35 -39.78
C ALA A 226 2.09 28.46 -40.69
N GLN A 227 1.26 29.47 -40.95
CA GLN A 227 1.76 30.74 -41.46
C GLN A 227 2.40 31.46 -40.27
N THR A 228 3.71 31.56 -40.35
CA THR A 228 4.55 32.37 -39.47
C THR A 228 4.11 33.83 -39.54
N ARG A 229 3.35 34.26 -38.55
CA ARG A 229 3.30 35.68 -38.15
C ARG A 229 3.72 35.78 -36.70
N ASN A 230 4.96 36.27 -36.53
CA ASN A 230 5.59 36.74 -35.30
C ASN A 230 5.95 35.66 -34.26
N GLY A 231 7.14 35.07 -34.42
CA GLY A 231 8.20 34.97 -33.39
C GLY A 231 7.94 34.39 -31.99
N SER A 232 6.73 34.07 -31.59
CA SER A 232 6.42 33.46 -30.29
C SER A 232 6.06 31.98 -30.49
N PRO A 233 6.72 31.03 -29.79
CA PRO A 233 6.34 29.62 -29.86
C PRO A 233 4.90 29.47 -29.39
N ILE A 234 4.02 28.99 -30.27
CA ILE A 234 2.64 28.67 -29.92
C ILE A 234 2.70 27.61 -28.81
N PRO A 235 2.03 27.80 -27.65
CA PRO A 235 2.07 26.83 -26.58
C PRO A 235 1.52 25.50 -27.08
N GLN A 236 2.39 24.48 -27.11
CA GLN A 236 2.00 23.13 -27.47
C GLN A 236 1.01 22.61 -26.43
N ARG A 237 -0.08 22.00 -26.90
CA ARG A 237 -1.10 21.41 -26.03
C ARG A 237 -0.46 20.36 -25.12
N GLN A 238 -0.64 20.51 -23.82
CA GLN A 238 -0.18 19.53 -22.83
C GLN A 238 -0.85 18.16 -23.06
N HIS A 239 -0.15 17.08 -22.73
CA HIS A 239 -0.63 15.71 -22.87
C HIS A 239 -0.50 14.99 -21.53
N LEU A 240 -1.54 14.25 -21.14
CA LEU A 240 -1.57 13.39 -19.97
C LEU A 240 -1.89 11.96 -20.40
N ASP A 241 -1.01 11.06 -20.04
CA ASP A 241 -1.19 9.62 -20.16
C ASP A 241 -1.69 9.04 -18.82
N LEU A 242 -2.79 8.28 -18.87
CA LEU A 242 -3.39 7.61 -17.72
C LEU A 242 -3.33 6.08 -17.91
N LEU A 243 -2.45 5.43 -17.14
CA LEU A 243 -2.25 3.98 -17.13
C LEU A 243 -3.04 3.34 -15.97
N LEU A 244 -3.96 2.44 -16.26
CA LEU A 244 -4.73 1.71 -15.24
C LEU A 244 -4.09 0.33 -14.98
N LEU A 245 -3.79 0.06 -13.71
CA LEU A 245 -3.16 -1.17 -13.24
C LEU A 245 -4.06 -1.91 -12.25
N SER A 246 -3.92 -3.23 -12.22
CA SER A 246 -4.58 -4.15 -11.28
C SER A 246 -3.63 -5.24 -10.79
N ALA A 247 -4.05 -6.05 -9.82
CA ALA A 247 -3.22 -7.12 -9.26
C ALA A 247 -2.70 -8.12 -10.33
N THR A 248 -3.50 -8.34 -11.38
CA THR A 248 -3.15 -9.19 -12.53
C THR A 248 -1.99 -8.66 -13.37
N ASP A 249 -1.71 -7.35 -13.32
CA ASP A 249 -0.57 -6.76 -14.04
C ASP A 249 0.75 -6.91 -13.29
N GLY A 250 0.71 -7.52 -12.10
CA GLY A 250 1.88 -7.74 -11.26
C GLY A 250 2.44 -9.13 -11.43
N ARG A 251 2.23 -9.98 -10.42
CA ARG A 251 2.84 -11.32 -10.38
C ARG A 251 2.36 -12.22 -11.50
N ASP A 252 1.08 -12.13 -11.86
CA ASP A 252 0.49 -12.98 -12.89
C ASP A 252 1.16 -12.69 -14.24
N THR A 253 1.38 -11.41 -14.58
CA THR A 253 2.14 -11.01 -15.78
C THR A 253 3.55 -11.58 -15.79
N LEU A 254 4.25 -11.62 -14.65
CA LEU A 254 5.58 -12.23 -14.56
C LEU A 254 5.54 -13.74 -14.79
N VAL A 255 4.52 -14.42 -14.26
CA VAL A 255 4.32 -15.86 -14.46
C VAL A 255 4.02 -16.17 -15.93
N ASP A 256 3.13 -15.39 -16.55
CA ASP A 256 2.77 -15.55 -17.96
C ASP A 256 3.96 -15.28 -18.87
N LEU A 257 4.71 -14.19 -18.65
CA LEU A 257 5.93 -13.91 -19.38
C LEU A 257 6.96 -15.04 -19.23
N THR A 258 7.13 -15.56 -18.01
CA THR A 258 8.04 -16.69 -17.76
C THR A 258 7.61 -17.94 -18.54
N ARG A 259 6.30 -18.23 -18.61
CA ARG A 259 5.77 -19.34 -19.40
C ARG A 259 6.07 -19.14 -20.88
N THR A 260 5.78 -17.97 -21.43
CA THR A 260 6.04 -17.65 -22.84
C THR A 260 7.53 -17.77 -23.18
N LEU A 261 8.42 -17.21 -22.35
CA LEU A 261 9.86 -17.32 -22.56
C LEU A 261 10.35 -18.77 -22.46
N ALA A 262 9.80 -19.57 -21.54
CA ALA A 262 10.13 -20.99 -21.42
C ALA A 262 9.68 -21.79 -22.66
N GLU A 263 8.47 -21.55 -23.18
CA GLU A 263 7.96 -22.19 -24.42
C GLU A 263 8.80 -21.78 -25.64
N MET A 264 9.20 -20.51 -25.73
CA MET A 264 10.11 -20.03 -26.77
C MET A 264 11.49 -20.69 -26.67
N ALA A 265 12.00 -20.90 -25.47
CA ALA A 265 13.26 -21.60 -25.26
C ALA A 265 13.17 -23.10 -25.61
N GLN A 266 12.07 -23.77 -25.23
CA GLN A 266 11.81 -25.17 -25.57
C GLN A 266 11.63 -25.38 -27.08
N SER A 267 11.04 -24.42 -27.78
CA SER A 267 10.91 -24.43 -29.24
C SER A 267 12.17 -23.94 -29.97
N HIS A 268 13.28 -23.73 -29.26
CA HIS A 268 14.56 -23.26 -29.79
C HIS A 268 14.51 -21.90 -30.52
N LYS A 269 13.50 -21.05 -30.23
CA LYS A 269 13.40 -19.69 -30.77
C LYS A 269 14.32 -18.70 -30.05
N ILE A 270 14.58 -18.93 -28.77
CA ILE A 270 15.52 -18.18 -27.95
C ILE A 270 16.38 -19.16 -27.14
N THR A 271 17.56 -18.75 -26.71
CA THR A 271 18.35 -19.53 -25.77
C THR A 271 18.12 -19.05 -24.33
N PRO A 272 18.26 -19.92 -23.30
CA PRO A 272 18.13 -19.49 -21.90
C PRO A 272 19.08 -18.36 -21.51
N LYS A 273 20.21 -18.19 -22.21
CA LYS A 273 21.17 -17.11 -21.97
C LYS A 273 20.67 -15.75 -22.47
N ASP A 274 19.74 -15.75 -23.41
CA ASP A 274 19.15 -14.52 -23.96
C ASP A 274 18.10 -13.92 -23.00
N ILE A 275 17.66 -14.69 -22.00
CA ILE A 275 16.72 -14.25 -20.96
C ILE A 275 17.46 -13.34 -19.96
N THR A 276 17.58 -12.07 -20.36
CA THR A 276 18.21 -11.01 -19.56
C THR A 276 17.16 -10.11 -18.90
N SER A 277 17.55 -9.36 -17.86
CA SER A 277 16.68 -8.35 -17.24
C SER A 277 16.20 -7.29 -18.24
N ASN A 278 17.01 -6.98 -19.26
CA ASN A 278 16.63 -6.06 -20.33
C ASN A 278 15.54 -6.62 -21.23
N LEU A 279 15.59 -7.92 -21.55
CA LEU A 279 14.51 -8.58 -22.30
C LEU A 279 13.22 -8.55 -21.47
N ILE A 280 13.28 -8.93 -20.20
CA ILE A 280 12.12 -8.91 -19.29
C ILE A 280 11.54 -7.49 -19.19
N ASN A 281 12.39 -6.48 -19.01
CA ASN A 281 11.99 -5.07 -19.03
C ASN A 281 11.26 -4.71 -20.33
N THR A 282 11.80 -5.12 -21.48
CA THR A 282 11.25 -4.79 -22.80
C THR A 282 9.90 -5.44 -23.01
N GLU A 283 9.74 -6.70 -22.62
CA GLU A 283 8.48 -7.44 -22.76
C GLU A 283 7.40 -6.92 -21.80
N ILE A 284 7.74 -6.66 -20.53
CA ILE A 284 6.80 -6.04 -19.57
C ILE A 284 6.41 -4.64 -20.06
N ARG A 285 7.38 -3.87 -20.57
CA ARG A 285 7.07 -2.59 -21.19
C ARG A 285 6.17 -2.78 -22.38
N ALA A 286 6.36 -3.78 -23.24
CA ALA A 286 5.49 -4.01 -24.39
C ALA A 286 4.04 -4.32 -24.00
N THR A 287 3.81 -4.98 -22.86
CA THR A 287 2.45 -5.23 -22.36
C THR A 287 1.82 -4.00 -21.72
N THR A 288 2.62 -3.10 -21.14
CA THR A 288 2.15 -1.84 -20.52
C THR A 288 2.23 -0.64 -21.46
N ALA A 289 2.93 -0.73 -22.59
CA ALA A 289 3.20 0.36 -23.51
C ALA A 289 2.16 0.43 -24.62
N ILE A 290 1.65 1.65 -24.78
CA ILE A 290 1.41 2.37 -26.02
C ILE A 290 1.65 1.54 -27.30
N THR A 291 0.63 0.82 -27.78
CA THR A 291 0.51 0.46 -29.20
C THR A 291 -0.06 1.67 -29.96
N GLY A 292 0.76 2.71 -30.11
CA GLY A 292 0.54 3.75 -31.12
C GLY A 292 1.25 3.34 -32.42
N PRO A 293 0.73 3.67 -33.61
CA PRO A 293 1.44 3.39 -34.85
C PRO A 293 2.79 4.10 -34.82
N ARG A 294 3.88 3.33 -34.97
CA ARG A 294 5.22 3.84 -35.30
C ARG A 294 5.14 4.57 -36.62
N HIS A 295 4.82 5.86 -36.62
CA HIS A 295 4.99 6.67 -37.82
C HIS A 295 6.44 7.15 -37.83
N GLY A 296 7.26 6.44 -38.62
CA GLY A 296 8.56 6.94 -39.02
C GLY A 296 8.41 8.33 -39.65
N THR A 297 9.43 9.16 -39.50
CA THR A 297 9.58 10.55 -40.00
C THR A 297 9.17 11.70 -39.06
N ALA A 298 9.77 11.78 -37.88
CA ALA A 298 10.04 13.10 -37.26
C ALA A 298 11.32 13.04 -36.39
N PRO A 299 12.23 14.03 -36.48
CA PRO A 299 13.47 14.03 -35.72
C PRO A 299 13.22 14.37 -34.25
N ALA A 300 13.90 13.63 -33.38
CA ALA A 300 14.26 13.86 -31.98
C ALA A 300 13.87 15.23 -31.36
N VAL A 301 12.68 15.35 -30.76
CA VAL A 301 12.41 16.33 -29.67
C VAL A 301 11.37 15.84 -28.64
N ARG A 302 10.55 14.81 -28.94
CA ARG A 302 9.62 14.27 -27.96
C ARG A 302 10.30 13.17 -27.16
N LYS A 303 10.67 13.46 -25.90
CA LYS A 303 10.81 12.43 -24.87
C LYS A 303 9.39 11.91 -24.63
N GLU A 304 8.93 10.98 -25.47
CA GLU A 304 7.74 10.19 -25.14
C GLU A 304 8.03 9.58 -23.77
N VAL A 305 7.19 9.86 -22.79
CA VAL A 305 7.32 9.27 -21.47
C VAL A 305 6.95 7.81 -21.66
N GLU A 306 7.97 6.99 -21.94
CA GLU A 306 7.83 5.55 -22.02
C GLU A 306 7.11 5.11 -20.74
N ALA A 307 6.04 4.32 -20.87
CA ALA A 307 5.32 3.73 -19.74
C ALA A 307 6.28 2.83 -18.96
N GLY A 308 7.06 3.47 -18.10
CA GLY A 308 8.25 2.96 -17.47
C GLY A 308 8.02 2.65 -16.01
N GLU A 309 9.12 2.61 -15.27
CA GLU A 309 9.12 2.42 -13.83
C GLU A 309 8.71 3.77 -13.19
N PRO A 310 7.70 3.81 -12.31
CA PRO A 310 7.28 5.06 -11.70
C PRO A 310 8.42 5.64 -10.86
N ASP A 311 8.61 6.95 -10.92
CA ASP A 311 9.60 7.63 -10.09
C ASP A 311 9.10 7.75 -8.64
N LEU A 312 7.80 7.98 -8.49
CA LEU A 312 7.11 8.14 -7.21
C LEU A 312 5.86 7.27 -7.17
N VAL A 313 5.68 6.52 -6.08
CA VAL A 313 4.45 5.79 -5.75
C VAL A 313 3.83 6.42 -4.51
N ILE A 314 2.61 6.95 -4.64
CA ILE A 314 1.83 7.47 -3.50
C ILE A 314 0.83 6.42 -3.05
N VAL A 315 0.92 6.02 -1.78
CA VAL A 315 -0.02 5.09 -1.13
C VAL A 315 -0.98 5.88 -0.25
N PHE A 316 -2.23 6.02 -0.70
CA PHE A 316 -3.32 6.63 0.08
C PHE A 316 -3.86 5.62 1.09
N GLY A 317 -3.22 5.54 2.23
CA GLY A 317 -3.64 4.66 3.32
C GLY A 317 -2.78 4.82 4.58
N PRO A 318 -3.20 4.18 5.69
CA PRO A 318 -2.56 4.35 6.99
C PRO A 318 -1.16 3.73 7.10
N TYR A 319 -0.82 2.81 6.20
CA TYR A 319 0.47 2.13 6.15
C TYR A 319 0.80 1.73 4.71
N VAL A 320 2.09 1.50 4.44
CA VAL A 320 2.58 1.05 3.14
C VAL A 320 2.03 -0.35 2.87
N LYS A 321 1.06 -0.43 1.97
CA LYS A 321 0.48 -1.70 1.50
C LYS A 321 0.27 -1.63 0.00
N LEU A 322 1.08 -2.37 -0.74
CA LEU A 322 1.07 -2.37 -2.21
C LEU A 322 0.06 -3.37 -2.79
N ASP A 323 -0.45 -4.31 -1.99
CA ASP A 323 -1.60 -5.16 -2.32
C ASP A 323 -1.54 -5.89 -3.68
N GLY A 324 -0.34 -6.21 -4.17
CA GLY A 324 -0.13 -6.85 -5.47
C GLY A 324 0.31 -5.92 -6.60
N TYR A 325 0.61 -4.65 -6.29
CA TYR A 325 1.20 -3.69 -7.24
C TYR A 325 2.35 -4.33 -8.02
N PRO A 326 2.49 -4.05 -9.33
CA PRO A 326 3.53 -4.65 -10.16
C PRO A 326 4.94 -4.56 -9.55
N PRO A 327 5.50 -5.69 -9.06
CA PRO A 327 6.69 -5.65 -8.20
C PRO A 327 7.97 -5.39 -8.98
N TRP A 328 7.97 -5.70 -10.27
CA TRP A 328 9.14 -5.51 -11.14
C TRP A 328 9.40 -4.03 -11.42
N GLN A 329 8.32 -3.25 -11.61
CA GLN A 329 8.40 -1.84 -11.99
C GLN A 329 8.82 -0.91 -10.84
N ILE A 330 8.77 -1.34 -9.58
CA ILE A 330 8.99 -0.44 -8.41
C ILE A 330 10.38 -0.54 -7.78
N ARG A 331 11.35 -1.11 -8.48
CA ARG A 331 12.68 -1.39 -7.94
C ARG A 331 13.47 -0.16 -7.49
N LEU A 332 13.22 1.00 -8.11
CA LEU A 332 13.88 2.28 -7.84
C LEU A 332 12.89 3.41 -7.54
N SER A 333 11.61 3.07 -7.36
CA SER A 333 10.57 4.05 -7.09
C SER A 333 10.65 4.53 -5.65
N GLU A 334 10.56 5.84 -5.45
CA GLU A 334 10.32 6.38 -4.12
C GLU A 334 8.88 6.07 -3.71
N ILE A 335 8.67 5.58 -2.47
CA ILE A 335 7.34 5.23 -1.97
C ILE A 335 6.96 6.20 -0.87
N PHE A 336 5.98 7.06 -1.15
CA PHE A 336 5.38 7.94 -0.16
C PHE A 336 4.06 7.37 0.33
N CYS A 337 3.91 7.23 1.64
CA CYS A 337 2.66 6.81 2.26
C CYS A 337 2.08 7.97 3.08
N VAL A 338 0.81 8.27 2.85
CA VAL A 338 0.10 9.37 3.53
C VAL A 338 0.00 9.11 5.03
N GLY A 339 -0.13 7.84 5.42
CA GLY A 339 -0.29 7.43 6.80
C GLY A 339 -1.66 7.82 7.36
N ASP A 340 -1.79 7.70 8.67
CA ASP A 340 -3.03 7.97 9.41
C ASP A 340 -3.37 9.47 9.56
N SER A 341 -2.59 10.34 8.91
CA SER A 341 -2.76 11.80 9.00
C SER A 341 -3.94 12.31 8.18
N GLY A 342 -4.49 11.50 7.27
CA GLY A 342 -5.74 11.79 6.52
C GLY A 342 -7.01 11.22 7.17
N GLY A 343 -6.91 10.68 8.39
CA GLY A 343 -8.07 10.14 9.11
C GLY A 343 -8.97 11.27 9.63
N ASP A 344 -10.26 11.23 9.29
CA ASP A 344 -11.24 12.10 9.92
C ASP A 344 -11.30 11.77 11.43
N VAL A 345 -11.66 12.74 12.28
CA VAL A 345 -11.68 12.63 13.77
C VAL A 345 -12.55 11.47 14.28
N SER A 346 -13.36 10.89 13.39
CA SER A 346 -14.18 9.68 13.57
C SER A 346 -13.36 8.39 13.83
N GLY A 347 -12.04 8.37 13.57
CA GLY A 347 -11.23 7.16 13.71
C GLY A 347 -11.49 6.10 12.63
N SER A 348 -12.31 6.44 11.62
CA SER A 348 -12.35 5.71 10.35
C SER A 348 -11.12 6.11 9.54
N ALA A 349 -10.33 5.13 9.12
CA ALA A 349 -9.17 5.32 8.25
C ALA A 349 -9.66 5.78 6.86
N SER A 350 -9.98 7.08 6.74
CA SER A 350 -10.36 7.70 5.48
C SER A 350 -9.22 7.51 4.49
N THR A 351 -9.46 6.66 3.48
CA THR A 351 -8.56 6.43 2.36
C THR A 351 -8.80 7.42 1.23
N ARG A 352 -9.45 8.55 1.55
CA ARG A 352 -9.76 9.59 0.58
C ARG A 352 -8.50 10.26 0.07
N VAL A 353 -8.54 10.59 -1.21
CA VAL A 353 -7.47 11.32 -1.88
C VAL A 353 -7.59 12.80 -1.53
N GLU A 354 -6.52 13.36 -0.98
CA GLU A 354 -6.44 14.77 -0.59
C GLU A 354 -5.32 15.48 -1.34
N TYR A 355 -5.59 16.71 -1.80
CA TYR A 355 -4.60 17.51 -2.52
C TYR A 355 -3.34 17.78 -1.69
N GLN A 356 -3.49 18.04 -0.39
CA GLN A 356 -2.36 18.26 0.52
C GLN A 356 -1.48 17.00 0.62
N ALA A 357 -2.08 15.82 0.65
CA ALA A 357 -1.34 14.57 0.66
C ALA A 357 -0.59 14.34 -0.66
N PHE A 358 -1.20 14.66 -1.81
CA PHE A 358 -0.54 14.66 -3.11
C PHE A 358 0.67 15.60 -3.13
N LEU A 359 0.51 16.85 -2.70
CA LEU A 359 1.57 17.86 -2.68
C LEU A 359 2.72 17.47 -1.74
N ARG A 360 2.41 16.93 -0.55
CA ARG A 360 3.43 16.39 0.37
C ARG A 360 4.24 15.27 -0.27
N GLY A 361 3.60 14.40 -1.06
CA GLY A 361 4.29 13.35 -1.80
C GLY A 361 5.31 13.93 -2.77
N LEU A 362 4.92 14.96 -3.53
CA LEU A 362 5.83 15.66 -4.45
C LEU A 362 6.98 16.35 -3.71
N TRP A 363 6.71 17.00 -2.58
CA TRP A 363 7.75 17.64 -1.77
C TRP A 363 8.77 16.64 -1.23
N LYS A 364 8.30 15.47 -0.76
CA LYS A 364 9.18 14.41 -0.27
C LYS A 364 10.02 13.81 -1.39
N TYR A 365 9.43 13.61 -2.56
CA TYR A 365 10.16 13.19 -3.75
C TYR A 365 11.21 14.23 -4.18
N ALA A 366 10.85 15.52 -4.14
CA ALA A 366 11.75 16.59 -4.55
C ALA A 366 13.04 16.63 -3.73
N GLY A 367 12.92 16.41 -2.41
CA GLY A 367 14.05 16.36 -1.49
C GLY A 367 14.71 14.98 -1.34
N ALA A 368 14.32 13.97 -2.11
CA ALA A 368 14.90 12.63 -2.02
C ALA A 368 16.27 12.55 -2.70
N GLU A 369 17.22 11.85 -2.05
CA GLU A 369 18.56 11.60 -2.59
C GLU A 369 18.63 10.21 -3.22
N MET A 370 18.73 10.16 -4.55
CA MET A 370 18.79 8.90 -5.31
C MET A 370 20.24 8.57 -5.66
N ARG A 371 20.84 7.64 -4.91
CA ARG A 371 22.27 7.32 -5.03
C ARG A 371 22.59 6.20 -6.02
N PHE A 372 21.59 5.41 -6.43
CA PHE A 372 21.74 4.33 -7.42
C PHE A 372 22.99 3.43 -7.20
N GLY A 373 23.31 3.15 -5.94
CA GLY A 373 24.46 2.32 -5.55
C GLY A 373 25.83 3.01 -5.54
N ARG A 374 25.89 4.35 -5.58
CA ARG A 374 27.13 5.14 -5.51
C ARG A 374 27.39 5.78 -4.15
#